data_AF-X1K1Z0-F1
#
_entry.id   AF-X1K1Z0-F1
#
_cell.length_a   1.000
_cell.length_b   1.000
_cell.length_c   1.000
_cell.angle_alpha   90.00
_cell.angle_beta   90.00
_cell.angle_gamma   90.00
#
_symmetry.space_group_name_H-M   'P 1'
#
loop_
_entity.id
_entity.type
_entity.pdbx_description
1 polymer ?
#
loop_
_entity_poly.entity_id
_entity_poly.type
_entity_poly.pdbx_seq_one_letter_code
_entity_poly.pdbx_strand_id
1 'polypeptide(L)' 'IVKRNSDLKGFHILPKRWIVERTFAWFGKYRRLSKDYEFLPDTSENMIYLAMIHLMLRRLAKKSGRVSCL' A
#
# COMPACT_ATOMS: atom_id res chain seq x y z
N ILE A 1 5.30 -10.36 -11.76
CA ILE A 1 5.29 -11.56 -10.87
C ILE A 1 6.72 -12.08 -10.74
N VAL A 2 7.27 -12.21 -9.53
CA VAL A 2 8.61 -12.80 -9.30
C VAL A 2 8.49 -14.32 -9.39
N LYS A 3 9.23 -14.96 -10.30
CA LYS A 3 9.27 -16.42 -10.41
C LYS A 3 9.85 -17.01 -9.12
N ARG A 4 9.15 -17.97 -8.53
CA ARG A 4 9.68 -18.75 -7.41
C ARG A 4 10.83 -19.61 -7.94
N ASN A 5 11.95 -19.66 -7.22
CA ASN A 5 13.02 -20.59 -7.54
C ASN A 5 12.51 -22.02 -7.28
N SER A 6 12.50 -22.87 -8.31
CA SER A 6 12.01 -24.26 -8.26
C SER A 6 12.83 -25.14 -7.34
N ASP A 7 14.08 -24.75 -7.10
CA ASP A 7 15.09 -25.60 -6.45
C ASP A 7 15.06 -25.44 -4.92
N LEU A 8 14.35 -24.44 -4.42
CA LEU A 8 14.21 -24.14 -2.99
C LEU A 8 12.90 -24.74 -2.46
N LYS A 9 12.98 -25.83 -1.70
CA LYS A 9 11.84 -26.38 -0.94
C LYS A 9 11.60 -25.55 0.33
N GLY A 10 10.48 -24.83 0.38
CA GLY A 10 9.99 -24.15 1.59
C GLY A 10 9.75 -22.65 1.43
N PHE A 11 9.49 -21.97 2.55
CA PHE A 11 9.28 -20.52 2.58
C PHE A 11 10.64 -19.81 2.65
N HIS A 12 11.05 -19.20 1.54
CA HIS A 12 12.23 -18.35 1.51
C HIS A 12 11.83 -16.89 1.76
N ILE A 13 12.53 -16.22 2.68
CA ILE A 13 12.32 -14.80 2.96
C ILE A 13 12.86 -14.00 1.77
N LEU A 14 11.96 -13.39 1.00
CA LEU A 14 12.37 -12.46 -0.06
C LEU A 14 12.73 -11.11 0.56
N PRO A 15 13.99 -10.64 0.42
CA PRO A 15 14.34 -9.31 0.88
C PRO A 15 13.47 -8.29 0.14
N LYS A 16 12.87 -7.35 0.89
CA LYS A 16 11.93 -6.29 0.43
C LYS A 16 10.47 -6.67 0.20
N ARG A 17 10.08 -7.95 0.31
CA ARG A 17 8.67 -8.37 0.14
C ARG A 17 7.70 -7.65 1.10
N TRP A 18 8.15 -7.41 2.34
CA TRP A 18 7.37 -6.70 3.34
C TRP A 18 6.96 -5.29 2.91
N ILE A 19 7.72 -4.62 2.02
CA ILE A 19 7.42 -3.25 1.58
C ILE A 19 6.12 -3.24 0.78
N VAL A 20 5.98 -4.20 -0.13
CA VAL A 20 4.80 -4.36 -0.98
C VAL A 20 3.59 -4.81 -0.15
N GLU A 21 3.78 -5.78 0.73
CA GLU A 21 2.73 -6.23 1.64
C GLU A 21 2.26 -5.09 2.57
N ARG A 22 3.18 -4.23 3.02
CA ARG A 22 2.85 -3.03 3.80
C ARG A 22 2.03 -2.02 3.02
N THR A 23 2.33 -1.79 1.73
CA THR A 23 1.50 -0.90 0.90
C THR A 23 0.08 -1.45 0.73
N PHE A 24 -0.06 -2.76 0.52
CA PHE A 24 -1.38 -3.41 0.48
C PHE A 24 -2.10 -3.36 1.82
N ALA A 25 -1.39 -3.48 2.94
CA ALA A 25 -2.00 -3.34 4.27
C ALA A 25 -2.57 -1.93 4.51
N TRP A 26 -1.97 -0.87 3.95
CA TRP A 26 -2.55 0.48 4.00
C TRP A 26 -3.79 0.59 3.11
N PHE A 27 -3.78 -0.03 1.94
CA PHE A 27 -4.95 -0.10 1.06
C PHE A 27 -6.12 -0.85 1.69
N GLY A 28 -5.87 -1.91 2.46
CA GLY A 28 -6.90 -2.63 3.21
C GLY A 28 -7.68 -1.78 4.21
N LYS A 29 -7.17 -0.61 4.63
CA LYS A 29 -7.92 0.35 5.47
C LYS A 29 -8.96 1.15 4.68
N TYR A 30 -8.83 1.25 3.37
CA TYR A 30 -9.78 1.94 2.50
C TYR A 30 -10.86 0.94 2.06
N ARG A 31 -12.03 0.99 2.72
CA ARG A 31 -13.15 0.09 2.43
C ARG A 31 -13.50 0.02 0.93
N ARG A 32 -13.41 1.16 0.24
CA ARG A 32 -13.73 1.27 -1.19
C ARG A 32 -12.75 0.53 -2.11
N LEU A 33 -11.51 0.30 -1.66
CA LEU A 33 -10.48 -0.42 -2.39
C LEU A 33 -10.44 -1.92 -2.03
N SER A 34 -11.37 -2.38 -1.18
CA SER A 34 -11.47 -3.80 -0.80
C SER A 34 -11.97 -4.69 -1.94
N LYS A 35 -12.69 -4.11 -2.91
CA LYS A 35 -13.20 -4.81 -4.08
C LYS A 35 -13.25 -3.81 -5.23
N ASP A 36 -12.87 -4.25 -6.42
CA ASP A 36 -13.02 -3.45 -7.62
C ASP A 36 -14.49 -3.43 -8.01
N TYR A 37 -15.17 -2.34 -7.67
CA TYR A 37 -16.58 -2.10 -8.01
C TYR A 37 -16.75 -1.31 -9.31
N GLU A 38 -15.68 -0.73 -9.82
CA GLU A 38 -15.70 0.16 -10.97
C GLU A 38 -15.68 -0.64 -12.28
N PHE A 39 -16.48 -0.23 -13.26
CA PHE A 39 -16.54 -0.90 -14.57
C PHE A 39 -15.31 -0.60 -15.44
N LEU A 40 -14.76 0.61 -15.31
CA LEU A 40 -13.59 1.05 -16.07
C LEU A 40 -12.31 0.92 -15.25
N PRO A 41 -11.19 0.51 -15.86
CA PRO A 41 -9.89 0.47 -15.20
C PRO A 41 -9.39 1.86 -14.81
N ASP A 42 -9.73 2.89 -15.57
CA ASP A 42 -9.29 4.27 -15.29
C ASP A 42 -9.84 4.77 -13.94
N THR A 43 -11.08 4.40 -13.63
CA THR A 43 -11.71 4.75 -12.35
C THR A 43 -11.08 4.01 -11.18
N SER A 44 -10.74 2.72 -11.33
CA SER A 44 -10.05 1.98 -10.26
C SER A 44 -8.62 2.49 -10.05
N GLU A 45 -7.92 2.87 -11.13
CA GLU A 45 -6.59 3.48 -11.05
C GLU A 45 -6.62 4.81 -10.27
N ASN A 46 -7.59 5.68 -10.57
CA ASN A 46 -7.77 6.95 -9.86
C ASN A 46 -8.03 6.77 -8.36
N MET A 47 -8.77 5.72 -7.98
CA MET A 47 -9.00 5.39 -6.57
C MET A 47 -7.71 4.99 -5.83
N ILE A 48 -6.80 4.29 -6.51
CA ILE A 48 -5.49 3.93 -5.97
C ILE A 48 -4.63 5.20 -5.76
N TYR A 49 -4.59 6.10 -6.74
CA TYR A 49 -3.88 7.38 -6.61
C TYR A 49 -4.40 8.20 -5.43
N LEU A 50 -5.72 8.30 -5.28
CA LEU A 50 -6.34 9.04 -4.18
C LEU A 50 -5.96 8.45 -2.81
N ALA A 51 -5.97 7.12 -2.68
CA ALA A 51 -5.56 6.43 -1.45
C ALA A 51 -4.09 6.72 -1.09
N MET A 52 -3.21 6.80 -2.10
CA MET A 52 -1.79 7.13 -1.90
C MET A 52 -1.59 8.59 -1.51
N ILE A 53 -2.28 9.54 -2.17
CA ILE A 53 -2.25 10.96 -1.81
C ILE A 53 -2.69 11.16 -0.36
N HIS A 54 -3.80 10.55 0.03
CA HIS A 54 -4.31 10.63 1.41
C HIS A 54 -3.29 10.08 2.42
N LEU A 55 -2.63 8.96 2.10
CA LEU A 55 -1.56 8.40 2.94
C LEU A 55 -0.37 9.36 3.08
N MET A 56 0.05 10.01 2.00
CA MET A 56 1.13 11.01 2.03
C MET A 56 0.73 12.23 2.86
N LEU A 57 -0.49 12.76 2.67
CA LEU A 57 -1.02 13.88 3.44
C LEU A 57 -1.00 13.58 4.95
N ARG A 58 -1.45 12.40 5.37
CA ARG A 58 -1.40 11.98 6.78
C ARG A 58 0.02 11.95 7.34
N ARG A 59 1.00 11.52 6.54
CA ARG A 59 2.41 11.51 6.96
C ARG A 59 2.98 12.91 7.10
N LEU A 60 2.63 13.82 6.19
CA LEU A 60 3.02 15.23 6.27
C LEU A 60 2.38 15.91 7.49
N ALA A 61 1.08 15.73 7.69
CA ALA A 61 0.37 16.27 8.84
C ALA A 61 0.94 15.75 10.17
N LYS A 62 1.27 14.45 10.26
CA LYS A 62 1.92 13.87 11.45
C LYS A 62 3.34 14.41 11.70
N LYS A 63 4.06 14.83 10.65
CA LYS A 63 5.34 15.52 10.81
C LYS A 63 5.15 16.96 11.28
N SER A 64 4.16 17.67 10.75
CA SER A 64 3.84 19.06 11.10
C SER A 64 3.32 19.20 12.54
N GLY A 65 2.47 18.29 13.00
CA GLY A 65 1.95 18.27 14.37
C GLY A 65 2.96 17.83 15.44
N ARG A 66 4.23 17.63 15.08
CA ARG A 66 5.34 17.47 16.03
C ARG A 66 5.96 18.83 16.30
N VAL A 67 5.14 19.83 16.60
CA VAL A 67 5.62 21.01 17.34
C VAL A 67 5.93 20.46 18.72
N SER A 68 7.23 20.32 18.97
CA SER A 68 7.78 19.99 20.27
C SER A 68 7.19 20.97 21.28
N CYS A 69 6.24 20.52 22.09
CA CYS A 69 6.05 21.11 23.40
C CYS A 69 7.19 20.58 24.26
N LEU A 70 8.32 21.28 24.16
CA LEU A 70 9.26 21.48 25.24
C LEU A 70 8.95 22.86 25.83
#